data_AF-A0A519XFY1-F1
#
_entry.id   AF-A0A519XFY1-F1
#
_cell.length_a   1.000
_cell.length_b   1.000
_cell.length_c   1.000
_cell.angle_alpha   90.00
_cell.angle_beta   90.00
_cell.angle_gamma   90.00
#
_symmetry.space_group_name_H-M   'P 1'
#
loop_
_entity.id
_entity.type
_entity.pdbx_description
1 polymer ?
#
loop_
_entity_poly.entity_id
_entity_poly.type
_entity_poly.pdbx_seq_one_letter_code
_entity_poly.pdbx_strand_id
1 'polypeptide(L)'
;MIRILSLLLLISTAVSAQFKVNTAKFNRKNEFTFSQKGNIIDLKWPSGKGNVGHVVLDMTAGQPLFKTIGVGAKGAVKTVSTDLDPAFLLSIGKRDLLSQNGWNIFFDKVPQKPYKTFPILLEKASASLRTVGSQTIIGINSLKADHFSGDLEITFYNGSPMFNIAAVISTEQDATAIVYDAGLIDRKSAWKNISWINTADQPMTELVNAADSAKNLAVKYRAIAAKGKEGSLAIFPAPHQYFYPLDEAFNLKFTWYGKEYRKMLDGYGMGIRQDLKGDNRFVPWFNAPPQTKQRLNFFCYLSPVDESDAFTEIKKFTHNDSYVKLPGFKTMSSHFHNEFVMKVMMANKEMPEVPDFVKVFKNTGIDIVHLGEFHYTAHPQGPTELRLLELKMLFEMCNKYSDDKLLLLPGEEPNEFFGGHWLNFFPKEVYWVMSRKNGVPLVQNHPVYGKIYHVGNKEDMLKLLEMEAGLAWTAHSRT
;
A
#
# COMPACT_ATOMS: atom_id res chain seq x y z
N MET A 1 9.27 -82.63 26.43
CA MET A 1 8.46 -82.65 25.19
C MET A 1 8.14 -81.21 24.83
N ILE A 2 8.72 -80.74 23.72
CA ILE A 2 8.69 -79.36 23.22
C ILE A 2 7.30 -79.06 22.66
N ARG A 3 6.71 -77.90 22.96
CA ARG A 3 5.70 -77.27 22.10
C ARG A 3 6.08 -75.81 21.84
N ILE A 4 6.10 -75.51 20.55
CA ILE A 4 6.57 -74.32 19.85
C ILE A 4 5.34 -73.51 19.38
N LEU A 5 5.45 -72.16 19.47
CA LEU A 5 4.88 -71.06 18.65
C LEU A 5 3.38 -71.12 18.22
N SER A 6 2.65 -70.00 18.17
CA SER A 6 2.95 -68.86 17.28
C SER A 6 2.20 -67.60 17.71
N LEU A 7 2.90 -66.46 17.78
CA LEU A 7 2.32 -65.13 17.90
C LEU A 7 2.42 -64.45 16.52
N LEU A 8 1.29 -64.18 15.88
CA LEU A 8 1.24 -63.42 14.62
C LEU A 8 1.39 -61.92 14.91
N LEU A 9 2.47 -61.33 14.42
CA LEU A 9 2.71 -59.89 14.41
C LEU A 9 2.09 -59.29 13.14
N LEU A 10 0.98 -58.57 13.26
CA LEU A 10 0.39 -57.77 12.18
C LEU A 10 1.20 -56.47 12.03
N ILE A 11 2.10 -56.45 11.04
CA ILE A 11 2.77 -55.23 10.60
C ILE A 11 1.80 -54.48 9.67
N SER A 12 1.14 -53.46 10.19
CA SER A 12 0.39 -52.50 9.38
C SER A 12 1.37 -51.58 8.67
N THR A 13 1.66 -51.85 7.40
CA THR A 13 2.35 -50.93 6.51
C THR A 13 1.43 -49.76 6.19
N ALA A 14 1.63 -48.62 6.86
CA ALA A 14 1.00 -47.36 6.47
C ALA A 14 1.57 -46.94 5.10
N VAL A 15 0.85 -47.25 4.03
CA VAL A 15 1.11 -46.70 2.70
C VAL A 15 0.71 -45.23 2.75
N SER A 16 1.67 -44.34 3.04
CA SER A 16 1.45 -42.90 2.87
C SER A 16 1.21 -42.62 1.40
N ALA A 17 -0.04 -42.26 1.06
CA ALA A 17 -0.40 -41.83 -0.28
C ALA A 17 0.56 -40.72 -0.75
N GLN A 18 1.13 -40.90 -1.93
CA GLN A 18 2.10 -39.95 -2.48
C GLN A 18 1.38 -38.64 -2.79
N PHE A 19 1.74 -37.56 -2.08
CA PHE A 19 1.28 -36.20 -2.38
C PHE A 19 1.52 -35.91 -3.87
N LYS A 20 0.51 -35.42 -4.58
CA LYS A 20 0.59 -35.16 -6.01
C LYS A 20 -0.02 -33.80 -6.33
N VAL A 21 0.75 -32.95 -7.01
CA VAL A 21 0.28 -31.62 -7.44
C VAL A 21 -0.77 -31.79 -8.54
N ASN A 22 -1.93 -31.15 -8.37
CA ASN A 22 -2.94 -31.09 -9.42
C ASN A 22 -2.45 -30.15 -10.54
N THR A 23 -2.19 -30.71 -11.73
CA THR A 23 -1.67 -29.96 -12.89
C THR A 23 -2.69 -29.85 -14.03
N ALA A 24 -3.97 -30.13 -13.79
CA ALA A 24 -5.00 -30.17 -14.83
C ALA A 24 -5.14 -28.85 -15.62
N LYS A 25 -4.84 -27.71 -14.99
CA LYS A 25 -4.91 -26.37 -15.59
C LYS A 25 -3.54 -25.77 -15.92
N PHE A 26 -2.48 -26.57 -15.88
CA PHE A 26 -1.12 -26.13 -16.18
C PHE A 26 -0.80 -26.32 -17.66
N ASN A 27 -0.38 -25.24 -18.34
CA ASN A 27 0.05 -25.32 -19.73
C ASN A 27 1.52 -25.75 -19.83
N ARG A 28 1.73 -27.03 -20.17
CA ARG A 28 3.07 -27.63 -20.34
C ARG A 28 3.83 -27.12 -21.57
N LYS A 29 3.18 -26.41 -22.49
CA LYS A 29 3.82 -25.82 -23.68
C LYS A 29 4.52 -24.48 -23.38
N ASN A 30 4.28 -23.90 -22.21
CA ASN A 30 4.96 -22.67 -21.80
C ASN A 30 6.41 -22.96 -21.37
N GLU A 31 7.24 -21.92 -21.35
CA GLU A 31 8.64 -21.99 -20.91
C GLU A 31 8.80 -22.25 -19.40
N PHE A 32 7.71 -22.20 -18.64
CA PHE A 32 7.69 -22.57 -17.23
C PHE A 32 7.87 -24.08 -17.09
N THR A 33 8.87 -24.53 -16.32
CA THR A 33 9.09 -25.95 -16.07
C THR A 33 8.70 -26.31 -14.64
N PHE A 34 7.98 -27.42 -14.50
CA PHE A 34 7.56 -28.00 -13.23
C PHE A 34 8.03 -29.44 -13.18
N SER A 35 8.64 -29.83 -12.05
CA SER A 35 8.85 -31.23 -11.71
C SER A 35 8.59 -31.48 -10.23
N GLN A 36 8.27 -32.72 -9.87
CA GLN A 36 7.96 -33.10 -8.50
C GLN A 36 8.67 -34.43 -8.16
N LYS A 37 9.31 -34.49 -6.99
CA LYS A 37 9.89 -35.71 -6.42
C LYS A 37 9.45 -35.84 -4.96
N GLY A 38 8.50 -36.75 -4.70
CA GLY A 38 7.87 -36.85 -3.38
C GLY A 38 7.18 -35.53 -3.01
N ASN A 39 7.54 -34.97 -1.85
CA ASN A 39 7.01 -33.69 -1.35
C ASN A 39 7.77 -32.45 -1.87
N ILE A 40 8.78 -32.65 -2.72
CA ILE A 40 9.58 -31.55 -3.27
C ILE A 40 9.03 -31.15 -4.63
N ILE A 41 8.71 -29.86 -4.79
CA ILE A 41 8.26 -29.26 -6.04
C ILE A 41 9.35 -28.34 -6.57
N ASP A 42 9.84 -28.59 -7.77
CA ASP A 42 10.86 -27.77 -8.46
C ASP A 42 10.19 -26.96 -9.58
N LEU A 43 10.32 -25.64 -9.48
CA LEU A 43 9.67 -24.65 -10.34
C LEU A 43 10.73 -23.76 -10.98
N LYS A 44 10.72 -23.63 -12.30
CA LYS A 44 11.59 -22.68 -13.01
C LYS A 44 10.80 -21.91 -14.05
N TRP A 45 11.13 -20.63 -14.21
CA TRP A 45 10.48 -19.76 -15.17
C TRP A 45 11.49 -18.83 -15.84
N PRO A 46 11.21 -18.37 -17.07
CA PRO A 46 12.02 -17.32 -17.68
C PRO A 46 11.88 -16.04 -16.87
N SER A 47 12.96 -15.56 -16.25
CA SER A 47 12.94 -14.37 -15.40
C SER A 47 13.41 -13.09 -16.10
N GLY A 48 13.47 -13.11 -17.44
CA GLY A 48 13.86 -11.97 -18.27
C GLY A 48 15.37 -11.79 -18.39
N LYS A 49 15.80 -11.00 -19.38
CA LYS A 49 17.23 -10.73 -19.68
C LYS A 49 18.11 -12.00 -19.81
N GLY A 50 17.54 -13.11 -20.30
CA GLY A 50 18.23 -14.41 -20.42
C GLY A 50 18.40 -15.18 -19.10
N ASN A 51 17.83 -14.68 -18.00
CA ASN A 51 17.85 -15.35 -16.70
C ASN A 51 16.70 -16.35 -16.54
N VAL A 52 16.89 -17.27 -15.61
CA VAL A 52 15.93 -18.24 -15.11
C VAL A 52 15.73 -17.99 -13.62
N GLY A 53 14.46 -17.85 -13.21
CA GLY A 53 14.07 -17.93 -11.82
C GLY A 53 13.88 -19.39 -11.41
N HIS A 54 14.25 -19.73 -10.18
CA HIS A 54 14.17 -21.08 -9.65
C HIS A 54 13.62 -21.05 -8.23
N VAL A 55 12.54 -21.79 -7.98
CA VAL A 55 11.98 -22.00 -6.65
C VAL A 55 11.81 -23.49 -6.40
N VAL A 56 12.29 -23.95 -5.26
CA VAL A 56 12.05 -25.29 -4.75
C VAL A 56 11.16 -25.17 -3.52
N LEU A 57 9.99 -25.80 -3.57
CA LEU A 57 9.06 -25.85 -2.44
C LEU A 57 9.14 -27.20 -1.74
N ASP A 58 9.08 -27.18 -0.40
CA ASP A 58 8.98 -28.37 0.44
C ASP A 58 7.59 -28.46 1.08
N MET A 59 6.81 -29.44 0.63
CA MET A 59 5.46 -29.72 1.10
C MET A 59 5.43 -30.60 2.36
N THR A 60 6.59 -30.96 2.90
CA THR A 60 6.68 -31.71 4.15
C THR A 60 6.24 -30.83 5.33
N ALA A 61 5.36 -31.38 6.18
CA ALA A 61 4.90 -30.69 7.38
C ALA A 61 6.07 -30.30 8.30
N GLY A 62 6.03 -29.09 8.85
CA GLY A 62 7.06 -28.55 9.74
C GLY A 62 8.37 -28.11 9.08
N GLN A 63 8.59 -28.40 7.79
CA GLN A 63 9.72 -27.85 7.04
C GLN A 63 9.37 -26.46 6.48
N PRO A 64 10.37 -25.57 6.26
CA PRO A 64 10.13 -24.29 5.58
C PRO A 64 9.53 -24.51 4.19
N LEU A 65 8.57 -23.68 3.78
CA LEU A 65 7.93 -23.83 2.47
C LEU A 65 8.92 -23.60 1.31
N PHE A 66 9.66 -22.49 1.33
CA PHE A 66 10.66 -22.20 0.32
C PHE A 66 11.98 -22.83 0.73
N LYS A 67 12.25 -24.03 0.23
CA LYS A 67 13.53 -24.70 0.43
C LYS A 67 14.67 -23.94 -0.25
N THR A 68 14.42 -23.45 -1.46
CA THR A 68 15.41 -22.69 -2.23
C THR A 68 14.71 -21.67 -3.12
N ILE A 69 15.28 -20.47 -3.18
CA ILE A 69 14.93 -19.42 -4.12
C ILE A 69 16.21 -18.96 -4.80
N GLY A 70 16.22 -18.93 -6.13
CA GLY A 70 17.38 -18.60 -6.92
C GLY A 70 17.03 -17.89 -8.21
N VAL A 71 18.02 -17.17 -8.75
CA VAL A 71 17.93 -16.51 -10.04
C VAL A 71 19.31 -16.42 -10.68
N GLY A 72 19.39 -16.49 -12.00
CA GLY A 72 20.63 -16.30 -12.74
C GLY A 72 20.54 -16.83 -14.16
N ALA A 73 21.65 -16.80 -14.90
CA ALA A 73 21.68 -17.33 -16.25
C ALA A 73 21.37 -18.84 -16.29
N LYS A 74 20.88 -19.33 -17.42
CA LYS A 74 20.61 -20.77 -17.62
C LYS A 74 21.90 -21.58 -17.38
N GLY A 75 21.87 -22.50 -16.43
CA GLY A 75 23.04 -23.31 -16.03
C GLY A 75 23.92 -22.69 -14.94
N ALA A 76 23.68 -21.43 -14.56
CA ALA A 76 24.42 -20.69 -13.53
C ALA A 76 23.46 -19.92 -12.60
N VAL A 77 22.40 -20.60 -12.14
CA VAL A 77 21.43 -20.03 -11.19
C VAL A 77 22.10 -19.86 -9.83
N LYS A 78 22.05 -18.66 -9.27
CA LYS A 78 22.61 -18.34 -7.96
C LYS A 78 21.56 -18.55 -6.87
N THR A 79 21.96 -19.07 -5.71
CA THR A 79 21.06 -19.21 -4.57
C THR A 79 20.89 -17.86 -3.86
N VAL A 80 19.68 -17.30 -3.96
CA VAL A 80 19.34 -16.02 -3.34
C VAL A 80 18.94 -16.22 -1.89
N SER A 81 18.11 -17.21 -1.58
CA SER A 81 17.68 -17.50 -0.20
C SER A 81 17.26 -18.96 -0.06
N THR A 82 17.28 -19.46 1.17
CA THR A 82 16.92 -20.83 1.50
C THR A 82 16.10 -20.84 2.77
N ASP A 83 15.29 -21.88 2.94
CA ASP A 83 14.58 -22.17 4.19
C ASP A 83 13.68 -21.00 4.68
N LEU A 84 12.90 -20.42 3.77
CA LEU A 84 11.97 -19.33 4.10
C LEU A 84 10.54 -19.83 4.25
N ASP A 85 9.80 -19.23 5.19
CA ASP A 85 8.35 -19.36 5.27
C ASP A 85 7.65 -18.04 4.96
N PRO A 86 6.58 -18.04 4.13
CA PRO A 86 5.68 -16.89 4.06
C PRO A 86 4.96 -16.76 5.40
N ALA A 87 4.88 -15.53 5.89
CA ALA A 87 4.20 -15.23 7.14
C ALA A 87 3.26 -14.05 6.97
N PHE A 88 2.09 -14.15 7.59
CA PHE A 88 1.03 -13.16 7.54
C PHE A 88 0.42 -12.98 8.93
N LEU A 89 0.10 -11.74 9.27
CA LEU A 89 -0.76 -11.41 10.41
C LEU A 89 -2.01 -10.72 9.87
N LEU A 90 -3.18 -11.23 10.22
CA LEU A 90 -4.48 -10.65 9.88
C LEU A 90 -5.05 -9.96 11.11
N SER A 91 -5.29 -8.65 11.02
CA SER A 91 -6.04 -7.94 12.05
C SER A 91 -7.49 -7.82 11.61
N ILE A 92 -8.40 -8.30 12.44
CA ILE A 92 -9.83 -8.39 12.17
C ILE A 92 -10.56 -7.45 13.13
N GLY A 93 -11.25 -6.48 12.55
CA GLY A 93 -12.11 -5.52 13.24
C GLY A 93 -13.54 -5.57 12.68
N LYS A 94 -14.37 -4.62 13.13
CA LYS A 94 -15.79 -4.57 12.78
C LYS A 94 -16.18 -3.24 12.15
N ARG A 95 -16.84 -3.31 11.00
CA ARG A 95 -17.45 -2.16 10.32
C ARG A 95 -18.73 -1.72 11.02
N ASP A 96 -19.02 -0.44 10.97
CA ASP A 96 -20.35 0.08 11.30
C ASP A 96 -21.19 0.23 10.02
N LEU A 97 -21.78 -0.87 9.56
CA LEU A 97 -22.59 -0.85 8.34
C LEU A 97 -23.93 -0.10 8.50
N LEU A 98 -24.36 0.16 9.73
CA LEU A 98 -25.67 0.77 10.00
C LEU A 98 -25.64 2.29 9.92
N SER A 99 -24.62 2.92 10.53
CA SER A 99 -24.62 4.38 10.67
C SER A 99 -24.17 5.15 9.41
N GLN A 100 -23.65 4.46 8.39
CA GLN A 100 -22.94 5.10 7.27
C GLN A 100 -23.15 4.42 5.90
N ASN A 101 -24.38 4.03 5.56
CA ASN A 101 -24.74 3.52 4.23
C ASN A 101 -24.06 2.19 3.84
N GLY A 102 -24.04 1.21 4.74
CA GLY A 102 -23.57 -0.13 4.45
C GLY A 102 -22.08 -0.19 4.12
N TRP A 103 -21.73 -0.98 3.10
CA TRP A 103 -20.33 -1.21 2.69
C TRP A 103 -19.66 0.00 2.03
N ASN A 104 -20.42 1.05 1.72
CA ASN A 104 -19.93 2.33 1.21
C ASN A 104 -19.40 3.24 2.33
N ILE A 105 -19.45 2.80 3.60
CA ILE A 105 -18.89 3.55 4.72
C ILE A 105 -17.42 3.90 4.49
N PHE A 106 -17.10 5.18 4.56
CA PHE A 106 -15.73 5.69 4.53
C PHE A 106 -15.31 6.22 5.91
N PHE A 107 -16.20 6.97 6.58
CA PHE A 107 -15.95 7.56 7.89
C PHE A 107 -16.22 6.54 9.01
N ASP A 108 -15.42 5.48 9.06
CA ASP A 108 -15.47 4.48 10.13
C ASP A 108 -14.24 4.56 11.02
N LYS A 109 -14.40 4.31 12.33
CA LYS A 109 -13.35 4.29 13.36
C LYS A 109 -13.04 2.88 13.84
N VAL A 110 -12.70 1.99 12.91
CA VAL A 110 -12.45 0.57 13.21
C VAL A 110 -11.42 0.34 14.32
N PRO A 111 -10.27 1.06 14.38
CA PRO A 111 -9.26 0.84 15.42
C PRO A 111 -9.70 1.23 16.84
N GLN A 112 -10.82 1.94 16.97
CA GLN A 112 -11.39 2.32 18.27
C GLN A 112 -12.39 1.28 18.80
N LYS A 113 -12.77 0.31 17.96
CA LYS A 113 -13.63 -0.82 18.33
C LYS A 113 -12.76 -2.02 18.71
N PRO A 114 -13.32 -3.04 19.39
CA PRO A 114 -12.60 -4.29 19.62
C PRO A 114 -12.14 -4.93 18.32
N TYR A 115 -10.84 -5.25 18.24
CA TYR A 115 -10.23 -6.00 17.14
C TYR A 115 -9.22 -7.00 17.71
N LYS A 116 -8.86 -8.01 16.92
CA LYS A 116 -7.82 -8.98 17.26
C LYS A 116 -6.91 -9.24 16.06
N THR A 117 -5.65 -9.54 16.34
CA THR A 117 -4.68 -9.96 15.31
C THR A 117 -4.42 -11.46 15.44
N PHE A 118 -4.36 -12.16 14.30
CA PHE A 118 -4.14 -13.59 14.22
C PHE A 118 -3.04 -13.91 13.21
N PRO A 119 -2.14 -14.86 13.49
CA PRO A 119 -1.29 -15.44 12.46
C PRO A 119 -2.15 -16.23 11.46
N ILE A 120 -1.84 -16.11 10.16
CA ILE A 120 -2.44 -17.00 9.16
C ILE A 120 -1.59 -18.26 9.08
N LEU A 121 -2.19 -19.40 9.42
CA LEU A 121 -1.52 -20.70 9.50
C LEU A 121 -1.66 -21.44 8.17
N LEU A 122 -0.58 -22.06 7.70
CA LEU A 122 -0.52 -22.86 6.48
C LEU A 122 -0.32 -24.35 6.81
N GLU A 123 -1.25 -25.22 6.38
CA GLU A 123 -1.21 -26.66 6.66
C GLU A 123 -0.52 -27.50 5.55
N LYS A 124 -0.30 -26.96 4.35
CA LYS A 124 0.32 -27.64 3.19
C LYS A 124 -0.35 -28.96 2.76
N ALA A 125 -1.66 -29.10 2.98
CA ALA A 125 -2.47 -30.28 2.70
C ALA A 125 -2.50 -30.70 1.21
N SER A 126 -2.59 -29.74 0.28
CA SER A 126 -2.57 -30.04 -1.15
C SER A 126 -1.98 -28.89 -1.97
N ALA A 127 -1.60 -29.17 -3.23
CA ALA A 127 -1.15 -28.13 -4.15
C ALA A 127 -1.76 -28.30 -5.55
N SER A 128 -1.96 -27.18 -6.22
CA SER A 128 -2.40 -27.11 -7.62
C SER A 128 -1.54 -26.15 -8.41
N LEU A 129 -1.33 -26.44 -9.69
CA LEU A 129 -0.59 -25.60 -10.62
C LEU A 129 -1.49 -25.22 -11.79
N ARG A 130 -1.54 -23.93 -12.11
CA ARG A 130 -2.36 -23.40 -13.20
C ARG A 130 -1.65 -22.28 -13.95
N THR A 131 -1.96 -22.14 -15.23
CA THR A 131 -1.46 -21.05 -16.08
C THR A 131 -2.58 -20.05 -16.35
N VAL A 132 -2.29 -18.75 -16.23
CA VAL A 132 -3.22 -17.65 -16.56
C VAL A 132 -2.46 -16.61 -17.37
N GLY A 133 -2.74 -16.52 -18.67
CA GLY A 133 -1.97 -15.67 -19.58
C GLY A 133 -0.47 -16.00 -19.52
N SER A 134 0.36 -15.00 -19.23
CA SER A 134 1.81 -15.13 -19.05
C SER A 134 2.25 -15.55 -17.65
N GLN A 135 1.31 -15.80 -16.74
CA GLN A 135 1.59 -16.14 -15.34
C GLN A 135 1.40 -17.62 -15.08
N THR A 136 2.21 -18.17 -14.18
CA THR A 136 1.98 -19.50 -13.60
C THR A 136 1.76 -19.36 -12.10
N ILE A 137 0.71 -20.01 -11.59
CA ILE A 137 0.27 -19.88 -10.21
C ILE A 137 0.26 -21.26 -9.58
N ILE A 138 0.98 -21.40 -8.47
CA ILE A 138 0.86 -22.55 -7.58
C ILE A 138 0.00 -22.15 -6.39
N GLY A 139 -1.13 -22.85 -6.23
CA GLY A 139 -2.00 -22.74 -5.07
C GLY A 139 -1.67 -23.83 -4.06
N ILE A 140 -1.56 -23.48 -2.78
CA ILE A 140 -1.25 -24.38 -1.67
C ILE A 140 -2.32 -24.24 -0.60
N ASN A 141 -3.02 -25.34 -0.35
CA ASN A 141 -4.08 -25.44 0.65
C ASN A 141 -3.50 -26.00 1.97
N SER A 142 -4.01 -25.69 3.17
CA SER A 142 -5.05 -24.71 3.51
C SER A 142 -4.44 -23.59 4.34
N LEU A 143 -4.95 -22.36 4.16
CA LEU A 143 -4.76 -21.24 5.07
C LEU A 143 -5.94 -21.13 6.05
N LYS A 144 -5.65 -20.77 7.31
CA LYS A 144 -6.65 -20.49 8.35
C LYS A 144 -6.22 -19.33 9.25
N ALA A 145 -7.16 -18.47 9.62
CA ALA A 145 -6.99 -17.42 10.63
C ALA A 145 -8.34 -17.03 11.23
N ASP A 146 -8.59 -17.37 12.49
CA ASP A 146 -9.91 -17.18 13.12
C ASP A 146 -11.04 -17.77 12.26
N HIS A 147 -11.99 -16.95 11.80
CA HIS A 147 -13.09 -17.35 10.92
C HIS A 147 -12.78 -17.20 9.41
N PHE A 148 -11.53 -16.92 9.05
CA PHE A 148 -11.08 -16.91 7.66
C PHE A 148 -10.46 -18.25 7.26
N SER A 149 -10.70 -18.63 6.01
CA SER A 149 -10.05 -19.78 5.37
C SER A 149 -9.76 -19.50 3.90
N GLY A 150 -8.82 -20.25 3.31
CA GLY A 150 -8.52 -20.15 1.90
C GLY A 150 -7.20 -20.82 1.54
N ASP A 151 -6.50 -20.27 0.54
CA ASP A 151 -5.30 -20.87 -0.03
C ASP A 151 -4.16 -19.84 -0.13
N LEU A 152 -2.92 -20.33 -0.03
CA LEU A 152 -1.75 -19.55 -0.40
C LEU A 152 -1.56 -19.65 -1.92
N GLU A 153 -1.45 -18.52 -2.60
CA GLU A 153 -1.08 -18.50 -4.02
C GLU A 153 0.31 -17.88 -4.21
N ILE A 154 1.17 -18.56 -4.94
CA ILE A 154 2.45 -18.02 -5.41
C ILE A 154 2.37 -17.86 -6.93
N THR A 155 2.52 -16.63 -7.41
CA THR A 155 2.40 -16.24 -8.82
C THR A 155 3.77 -15.88 -9.39
N PHE A 156 4.20 -16.60 -10.42
CA PHE A 156 5.43 -16.35 -11.16
C PHE A 156 5.12 -15.59 -12.45
N TYR A 157 5.89 -14.53 -12.71
CA TYR A 157 5.72 -13.66 -13.88
C TYR A 157 6.77 -13.97 -14.94
N ASN A 158 6.36 -14.55 -16.07
CA ASN A 158 7.28 -14.80 -17.17
C ASN A 158 7.87 -13.47 -17.69
N GLY A 159 9.19 -13.44 -17.88
CA GLY A 159 9.94 -12.26 -18.30
C GLY A 159 10.41 -11.35 -17.15
N SER A 160 10.14 -11.71 -15.89
CA SER A 160 10.56 -10.94 -14.72
C SER A 160 11.08 -11.85 -13.59
N PRO A 161 12.12 -11.47 -12.84
CA PRO A 161 12.58 -12.21 -11.67
C PRO A 161 11.67 -11.99 -10.45
N MET A 162 10.58 -11.24 -10.62
CA MET A 162 9.56 -11.02 -9.63
C MET A 162 8.63 -12.23 -9.51
N PHE A 163 8.15 -12.48 -8.29
CA PHE A 163 6.98 -13.32 -8.02
C PHE A 163 6.14 -12.70 -6.90
N ASN A 164 4.87 -13.09 -6.80
CA ASN A 164 3.92 -12.58 -5.80
C ASN A 164 3.49 -13.71 -4.87
N ILE A 165 3.40 -13.45 -3.58
CA ILE A 165 2.86 -14.36 -2.58
C ILE A 165 1.58 -13.73 -2.03
N ALA A 166 0.47 -14.48 -2.05
CA ALA A 166 -0.82 -14.00 -1.57
C ALA A 166 -1.51 -15.03 -0.67
N ALA A 167 -1.94 -14.61 0.51
CA ALA A 167 -3.00 -15.29 1.24
C ALA A 167 -4.35 -14.90 0.62
N VAL A 168 -5.00 -15.85 -0.07
CA VAL A 168 -6.31 -15.65 -0.70
C VAL A 168 -7.36 -16.28 0.20
N ILE A 169 -8.01 -15.46 1.02
CA ILE A 169 -8.89 -15.92 2.09
C ILE A 169 -10.27 -15.27 2.02
N SER A 170 -11.27 -15.94 2.55
CA SER A 170 -12.64 -15.42 2.68
C SER A 170 -13.20 -15.75 4.06
N THR A 171 -14.27 -15.05 4.42
CA THR A 171 -15.04 -15.22 5.65
C THR A 171 -16.53 -15.26 5.30
N GLU A 172 -17.34 -15.92 6.13
CA GLU A 172 -18.81 -15.81 6.10
C GLU A 172 -19.32 -14.66 6.99
N GLN A 173 -18.46 -14.11 7.85
CA GLN A 173 -18.83 -13.10 8.83
C GLN A 173 -19.05 -11.74 8.16
N ASP A 174 -20.25 -11.19 8.34
CA ASP A 174 -20.62 -9.87 7.86
C ASP A 174 -19.99 -8.72 8.69
N ALA A 175 -20.00 -7.51 8.14
CA ALA A 175 -19.42 -6.31 8.76
C ALA A 175 -17.94 -6.47 9.15
N THR A 176 -17.18 -7.30 8.42
CA THR A 176 -15.77 -7.55 8.71
C THR A 176 -14.87 -6.49 8.09
N ALA A 177 -13.96 -5.96 8.89
CA ALA A 177 -12.92 -5.04 8.49
C ALA A 177 -11.54 -5.68 8.67
N ILE A 178 -10.62 -5.50 7.73
CA ILE A 178 -9.29 -6.12 7.81
C ILE A 178 -8.14 -5.16 7.45
N VAL A 179 -7.01 -5.40 8.09
CA VAL A 179 -5.67 -4.98 7.66
C VAL A 179 -4.71 -6.15 7.89
N TYR A 180 -3.58 -6.18 7.17
CA TYR A 180 -2.62 -7.26 7.23
C TYR A 180 -1.17 -6.79 7.20
N ASP A 181 -0.34 -7.57 7.89
CA ASP A 181 1.11 -7.54 7.76
C ASP A 181 1.54 -8.82 7.04
N ALA A 182 2.61 -8.76 6.25
CA ALA A 182 3.09 -9.92 5.50
C ALA A 182 4.60 -9.87 5.29
N GLY A 183 5.23 -11.02 5.12
CA GLY A 183 6.67 -11.08 4.88
C GLY A 183 7.20 -12.50 4.76
N LEU A 184 8.50 -12.63 4.94
CA LEU A 184 9.22 -13.90 4.93
C LEU A 184 10.01 -14.06 6.24
N ILE A 185 9.92 -15.25 6.84
CA ILE A 185 10.73 -15.66 7.98
C ILE A 185 11.89 -16.51 7.48
N ASP A 186 13.11 -16.14 7.84
CA ASP A 186 14.32 -16.90 7.59
C ASP A 186 14.55 -17.91 8.73
N ARG A 187 14.23 -19.18 8.47
CA ARG A 187 14.25 -20.24 9.48
C ARG A 187 15.66 -20.72 9.82
N LYS A 188 16.67 -20.36 9.03
CA LYS A 188 18.06 -20.79 9.24
C LYS A 188 19.06 -19.64 9.34
N SER A 189 18.59 -18.40 9.41
CA SER A 189 19.44 -17.21 9.53
C SER A 189 20.51 -17.15 8.43
N ALA A 190 20.09 -17.44 7.20
CA ALA A 190 20.93 -17.41 6.00
C ALA A 190 21.15 -15.98 5.48
N TRP A 191 20.33 -15.01 5.88
CA TRP A 191 20.51 -13.61 5.50
C TRP A 191 21.65 -12.93 6.26
N LYS A 192 22.42 -12.13 5.54
CA LYS A 192 23.59 -11.40 6.05
C LYS A 192 23.29 -9.95 6.38
N ASN A 193 22.55 -9.28 5.50
CA ASN A 193 22.23 -7.86 5.60
C ASN A 193 20.73 -7.64 5.38
N ILE A 194 20.21 -6.58 5.99
CA ILE A 194 18.94 -5.96 5.64
C ILE A 194 19.21 -4.56 5.10
N SER A 195 18.60 -4.22 3.97
CA SER A 195 18.77 -2.92 3.30
C SER A 195 17.43 -2.28 2.99
N TRP A 196 17.39 -0.95 2.96
CA TRP A 196 16.23 -0.15 2.56
C TRP A 196 16.68 1.22 2.04
N ILE A 197 15.75 1.97 1.45
CA ILE A 197 15.98 3.39 1.14
C ILE A 197 15.20 4.25 2.14
N ASN A 198 15.92 5.10 2.88
CA ASN A 198 15.31 5.98 3.87
C ASN A 198 14.47 7.10 3.23
N THR A 199 13.78 7.90 4.04
CA THR A 199 12.92 9.00 3.56
C THR A 199 13.69 10.16 2.92
N ALA A 200 15.01 10.23 3.12
CA ALA A 200 15.91 11.17 2.46
C ALA A 200 16.50 10.61 1.14
N ASP A 201 15.98 9.48 0.65
CA ASP A 201 16.42 8.80 -0.57
C ASP A 201 17.86 8.26 -0.51
N GLN A 202 18.34 7.94 0.68
CA GLN A 202 19.67 7.37 0.90
C GLN A 202 19.58 5.86 1.15
N PRO A 203 20.48 5.05 0.54
CA PRO A 203 20.57 3.63 0.82
C PRO A 203 21.07 3.41 2.25
N MET A 204 20.38 2.53 2.96
CA MET A 204 20.71 2.09 4.31
C MET A 204 20.91 0.58 4.29
N THR A 205 21.86 0.10 5.09
CA THR A 205 22.13 -1.33 5.28
C THR A 205 22.54 -1.58 6.72
N GLU A 206 21.98 -2.63 7.32
CA GLU A 206 22.38 -3.15 8.63
C GLU A 206 22.74 -4.65 8.52
N LEU A 207 23.71 -5.11 9.31
CA LEU A 207 24.00 -6.53 9.46
C LEU A 207 22.84 -7.22 10.18
N VAL A 208 22.49 -8.43 9.74
CA VAL A 208 21.51 -9.26 10.43
C VAL A 208 22.09 -9.70 11.77
N ASN A 209 21.41 -9.31 12.85
CA ASN A 209 21.60 -9.88 14.17
C ASN A 209 20.32 -10.62 14.57
N ALA A 210 20.40 -11.95 14.66
CA ALA A 210 19.24 -12.81 14.92
C ALA A 210 18.57 -12.53 16.28
N ALA A 211 19.25 -11.85 17.21
CA ALA A 211 18.69 -11.47 18.51
C ALA A 211 17.88 -10.16 18.47
N ASP A 212 17.99 -9.36 17.41
CA ASP A 212 17.33 -8.06 17.34
C ASP A 212 15.81 -8.24 17.31
N SER A 213 15.11 -7.56 18.22
CA SER A 213 13.65 -7.50 18.21
C SER A 213 13.15 -6.78 16.96
N ALA A 214 11.99 -7.19 16.46
CA ALA A 214 11.44 -6.58 15.27
C ALA A 214 11.18 -5.07 15.42
N LYS A 215 11.58 -4.29 14.41
CA LYS A 215 11.36 -2.84 14.32
C LYS A 215 10.73 -2.45 12.99
N ASN A 216 10.03 -1.32 13.00
CA ASN A 216 9.33 -0.77 11.85
C ASN A 216 10.15 0.38 11.24
N LEU A 217 10.26 0.43 9.91
CA LEU A 217 11.08 1.40 9.19
C LEU A 217 10.26 2.37 8.37
N ALA A 218 10.61 3.66 8.45
CA ALA A 218 10.15 4.66 7.49
C ALA A 218 11.02 4.58 6.23
N VAL A 219 10.40 4.28 5.09
CA VAL A 219 11.09 4.02 3.82
C VAL A 219 10.42 4.77 2.66
N LYS A 220 11.18 5.21 1.65
CA LYS A 220 10.65 5.94 0.49
C LYS A 220 9.86 5.05 -0.48
N TYR A 221 10.50 3.99 -0.99
CA TYR A 221 9.91 3.12 -2.03
C TYR A 221 9.14 1.90 -1.49
N ARG A 222 8.74 1.93 -0.20
CA ARG A 222 7.96 0.86 0.45
C ARG A 222 8.61 -0.53 0.35
N ALA A 223 9.92 -0.58 0.17
CA ALA A 223 10.66 -1.80 -0.12
C ALA A 223 11.74 -2.04 0.95
N ILE A 224 11.98 -3.31 1.23
CA ILE A 224 13.05 -3.79 2.11
C ILE A 224 13.71 -5.00 1.44
N ALA A 225 15.02 -5.15 1.59
CA ALA A 225 15.76 -6.23 0.94
C ALA A 225 16.65 -6.96 1.94
N ALA A 226 16.88 -8.24 1.68
CA ALA A 226 17.85 -9.05 2.40
C ALA A 226 18.92 -9.60 1.45
N LYS A 227 20.17 -9.57 1.90
CA LYS A 227 21.29 -10.26 1.23
C LYS A 227 21.34 -11.70 1.68
N GLY A 228 21.17 -12.63 0.75
CA GLY A 228 21.48 -14.03 1.02
C GLY A 228 22.89 -14.41 0.61
N LYS A 229 23.08 -15.69 0.26
CA LYS A 229 24.41 -16.23 -0.03
C LYS A 229 25.02 -15.66 -1.31
N GLU A 230 24.26 -15.67 -2.41
CA GLU A 230 24.77 -15.36 -3.75
C GLU A 230 23.92 -14.32 -4.50
N GLY A 231 22.97 -13.67 -3.83
CA GLY A 231 22.09 -12.65 -4.40
C GLY A 231 21.26 -11.96 -3.33
N SER A 232 20.28 -11.17 -3.75
CA SER A 232 19.36 -10.47 -2.84
C SER A 232 17.90 -10.75 -3.19
N LEU A 233 17.07 -10.67 -2.15
CA LEU A 233 15.62 -10.76 -2.22
C LEU A 233 15.04 -9.47 -1.66
N ALA A 234 14.20 -8.79 -2.43
CA ALA A 234 13.49 -7.60 -1.97
C ALA A 234 11.99 -7.87 -1.84
N ILE A 235 11.37 -7.33 -0.81
CA ILE A 235 9.94 -7.39 -0.52
C ILE A 235 9.34 -5.99 -0.61
N PHE A 236 8.18 -5.87 -1.26
CA PHE A 236 7.43 -4.63 -1.38
C PHE A 236 5.93 -4.90 -1.59
N PRO A 237 5.04 -3.97 -1.22
CA PRO A 237 3.60 -4.15 -1.34
C PRO A 237 3.11 -3.90 -2.76
N ALA A 238 1.85 -4.27 -3.02
CA ALA A 238 1.13 -3.77 -4.20
C ALA A 238 0.95 -2.24 -4.11
N PRO A 239 1.37 -1.44 -5.10
CA PRO A 239 1.44 0.02 -4.95
C PRO A 239 0.09 0.72 -4.75
N HIS A 240 -1.01 0.15 -5.26
CA HIS A 240 -2.35 0.76 -5.17
C HIS A 240 -3.34 -0.02 -4.31
N GLN A 241 -3.10 -1.31 -4.05
CA GLN A 241 -4.04 -2.18 -3.31
C GLN A 241 -3.68 -2.34 -1.83
N TYR A 242 -2.50 -1.83 -1.43
CA TYR A 242 -1.99 -2.03 -0.08
C TYR A 242 -2.33 -0.89 0.88
N PHE A 243 -2.55 0.32 0.40
CA PHE A 243 -2.85 1.45 1.28
C PHE A 243 -4.35 1.49 1.56
N TYR A 244 -4.70 1.50 2.84
CA TYR A 244 -6.08 1.68 3.30
C TYR A 244 -6.39 3.18 3.37
N PRO A 245 -7.66 3.59 3.24
CA PRO A 245 -8.01 4.99 3.11
C PRO A 245 -7.72 5.75 4.41
N LEU A 246 -7.01 6.86 4.26
CA LEU A 246 -6.62 7.80 5.31
C LEU A 246 -6.90 9.22 4.84
N ASP A 247 -7.10 10.13 5.77
CA ASP A 247 -7.23 11.56 5.49
C ASP A 247 -5.84 12.20 5.28
N GLU A 248 -4.79 11.63 5.89
CA GLU A 248 -3.40 12.11 5.81
C GLU A 248 -2.44 11.10 5.15
N ALA A 249 -1.46 11.61 4.41
CA ALA A 249 -0.48 10.80 3.67
C ALA A 249 0.85 10.63 4.44
N PHE A 250 0.82 10.05 5.64
CA PHE A 250 2.03 9.85 6.45
C PHE A 250 2.87 8.64 5.99
N ASN A 251 4.18 8.71 6.23
CA ASN A 251 5.02 7.52 6.23
C ASN A 251 4.82 6.75 7.54
N LEU A 252 3.85 5.83 7.56
CA LEU A 252 3.48 5.06 8.75
C LEU A 252 4.41 3.86 9.02
N LYS A 253 5.66 3.93 8.55
CA LYS A 253 6.67 2.88 8.69
C LYS A 253 6.20 1.52 8.12
N PHE A 254 5.97 1.49 6.81
CA PHE A 254 5.29 0.40 6.10
C PHE A 254 6.08 -0.90 5.94
N THR A 255 7.34 -0.95 6.41
CA THR A 255 8.15 -2.17 6.40
C THR A 255 8.64 -2.51 7.80
N TRP A 256 8.99 -3.78 8.00
CA TRP A 256 9.53 -4.28 9.26
C TRP A 256 10.62 -5.31 8.99
N TYR A 257 11.51 -5.48 9.98
CA TYR A 257 12.39 -6.64 10.07
C TYR A 257 12.80 -6.89 11.51
N GLY A 258 13.30 -8.10 11.77
CA GLY A 258 13.81 -8.55 13.06
C GLY A 258 13.10 -9.81 13.56
N LYS A 259 13.44 -10.21 14.77
CA LYS A 259 12.93 -11.42 15.42
C LYS A 259 11.56 -11.18 16.06
N GLU A 260 10.73 -12.22 16.00
CA GLU A 260 9.46 -12.28 16.74
C GLU A 260 8.53 -11.11 16.40
N TYR A 261 8.29 -10.88 15.10
CA TYR A 261 7.48 -9.73 14.66
C TYR A 261 6.11 -9.72 15.35
N ARG A 262 5.81 -8.58 15.99
CA ARG A 262 4.65 -8.34 16.87
C ARG A 262 4.48 -9.36 18.00
N LYS A 263 5.52 -10.14 18.34
CA LYS A 263 5.50 -11.28 19.27
C LYS A 263 4.53 -12.39 18.84
N MET A 264 4.24 -12.48 17.54
CA MET A 264 3.26 -13.41 16.98
C MET A 264 3.83 -14.29 15.86
N LEU A 265 4.86 -13.82 15.16
CA LEU A 265 5.57 -14.60 14.15
C LEU A 265 6.88 -15.12 14.70
N ASP A 266 7.01 -16.43 14.88
CA ASP A 266 8.24 -17.05 15.32
C ASP A 266 9.38 -16.91 14.29
N GLY A 267 10.60 -16.62 14.75
CA GLY A 267 11.80 -16.46 13.92
C GLY A 267 12.16 -15.02 13.53
N TYR A 268 13.28 -14.89 12.82
CA TYR A 268 13.76 -13.63 12.26
C TYR A 268 13.21 -13.45 10.85
N GLY A 269 12.70 -12.27 10.52
CA GLY A 269 12.12 -12.03 9.20
C GLY A 269 12.18 -10.58 8.76
N MET A 270 11.61 -10.34 7.57
CA MET A 270 11.32 -9.01 7.06
C MET A 270 10.02 -9.01 6.27
N GLY A 271 9.41 -7.83 6.12
CA GLY A 271 8.18 -7.71 5.35
C GLY A 271 7.58 -6.32 5.30
N ILE A 272 6.32 -6.30 4.89
CA ILE A 272 5.43 -5.13 4.85
C ILE A 272 4.47 -5.16 6.04
N ARG A 273 4.05 -3.98 6.50
CA ARG A 273 3.04 -3.84 7.55
C ARG A 273 2.10 -2.67 7.34
N GLN A 274 0.89 -2.83 7.86
CA GLN A 274 -0.11 -1.77 7.92
C GLN A 274 -0.21 -1.25 9.35
N ASP A 275 -0.21 0.06 9.50
CA ASP A 275 -0.49 0.64 10.81
C ASP A 275 -1.95 0.46 11.19
N LEU A 276 -2.21 0.05 12.42
CA LEU A 276 -3.58 -0.17 12.86
C LEU A 276 -4.32 1.14 13.07
N LYS A 277 -3.61 2.19 13.50
CA LYS A 277 -4.19 3.48 13.89
C LYS A 277 -4.06 4.54 12.82
N GLY A 278 -3.29 4.31 11.75
CA GLY A 278 -3.25 5.21 10.62
C GLY A 278 -2.87 6.64 11.00
N ASP A 279 -3.69 7.58 10.57
CA ASP A 279 -3.62 9.00 10.93
C ASP A 279 -4.35 9.38 12.23
N ASN A 280 -4.90 8.39 12.95
CA ASN A 280 -5.72 8.53 14.16
C ASN A 280 -7.03 9.32 13.97
N ARG A 281 -7.57 9.38 12.74
CA ARG A 281 -8.83 10.06 12.43
C ARG A 281 -9.98 9.05 12.29
N PHE A 282 -10.34 8.69 11.06
CA PHE A 282 -11.36 7.68 10.77
C PHE A 282 -10.71 6.30 10.69
N VAL A 283 -9.89 6.03 9.68
CA VAL A 283 -9.16 4.74 9.56
C VAL A 283 -10.13 3.55 9.46
N PRO A 284 -10.91 3.42 8.37
CA PRO A 284 -11.98 2.44 8.28
C PRO A 284 -11.52 1.00 8.00
N TRP A 285 -10.22 0.76 7.78
CA TRP A 285 -9.64 -0.50 7.30
C TRP A 285 -10.31 -1.00 5.99
N PHE A 286 -9.85 -2.11 5.43
CA PHE A 286 -10.44 -2.66 4.21
C PHE A 286 -11.72 -3.43 4.50
N ASN A 287 -12.65 -3.41 3.54
CA ASN A 287 -13.84 -4.26 3.57
C ASN A 287 -13.46 -5.72 3.36
N ALA A 288 -14.11 -6.63 4.11
CA ALA A 288 -14.11 -8.06 3.82
C ALA A 288 -15.55 -8.59 3.81
N PRO A 289 -16.34 -8.32 2.75
CA PRO A 289 -17.72 -8.80 2.67
C PRO A 289 -17.79 -10.34 2.66
N PRO A 290 -18.88 -10.95 3.16
CA PRO A 290 -19.06 -12.39 3.18
C PRO A 290 -18.79 -13.04 1.81
N GLN A 291 -18.09 -14.18 1.81
CA GLN A 291 -17.78 -15.02 0.65
C GLN A 291 -16.93 -14.36 -0.44
N THR A 292 -16.49 -13.11 -0.23
CA THR A 292 -15.57 -12.45 -1.16
C THR A 292 -14.12 -12.81 -0.86
N LYS A 293 -13.34 -13.07 -1.90
CA LYS A 293 -11.92 -13.42 -1.77
C LYS A 293 -11.08 -12.18 -1.56
N GLN A 294 -10.49 -12.08 -0.38
CA GLN A 294 -9.51 -11.06 -0.02
C GLN A 294 -8.12 -11.55 -0.41
N ARG A 295 -7.35 -10.72 -1.12
CA ARG A 295 -6.01 -11.07 -1.63
C ARG A 295 -4.94 -10.28 -0.88
N LEU A 296 -4.50 -10.82 0.26
CA LEU A 296 -3.48 -10.23 1.11
C LEU A 296 -2.11 -10.61 0.56
N ASN A 297 -1.45 -9.69 -0.14
CA ASN A 297 -0.28 -10.04 -0.95
C ASN A 297 0.94 -9.12 -0.77
N PHE A 298 2.08 -9.63 -1.17
CA PHE A 298 3.32 -8.87 -1.34
C PHE A 298 4.11 -9.44 -2.50
N PHE A 299 5.00 -8.61 -3.05
CA PHE A 299 5.89 -8.99 -4.13
C PHE A 299 7.28 -9.29 -3.59
N CYS A 300 7.93 -10.24 -4.25
CA CYS A 300 9.32 -10.61 -4.06
C CYS A 300 10.06 -10.33 -5.37
N TYR A 301 11.15 -9.56 -5.33
CA TYR A 301 12.05 -9.36 -6.46
C TYR A 301 13.39 -10.01 -6.20
N LEU A 302 13.88 -10.79 -7.15
CA LEU A 302 15.16 -11.49 -7.05
C LEU A 302 16.23 -10.76 -7.85
N SER A 303 17.37 -10.45 -7.21
CA SER A 303 18.56 -10.00 -7.92
C SER A 303 19.70 -11.02 -7.78
N PRO A 304 20.35 -11.42 -8.89
CA PRO A 304 21.57 -12.23 -8.87
C PRO A 304 22.82 -11.42 -8.49
N VAL A 305 22.67 -10.12 -8.17
CA VAL A 305 23.75 -9.18 -7.87
C VAL A 305 23.70 -8.81 -6.38
N ASP A 306 22.87 -7.82 -6.04
CA ASP A 306 22.78 -7.25 -4.69
C ASP A 306 21.48 -6.47 -4.48
N GLU A 307 21.34 -5.88 -3.28
CA GLU A 307 20.18 -5.15 -2.82
C GLU A 307 19.98 -3.84 -3.62
N SER A 308 21.08 -3.20 -4.05
CA SER A 308 21.05 -1.95 -4.83
C SER A 308 20.47 -2.17 -6.22
N ASP A 309 20.88 -3.26 -6.89
CA ASP A 309 20.29 -3.70 -8.17
C ASP A 309 18.79 -4.00 -8.01
N ALA A 310 18.41 -4.71 -6.94
CA ALA A 310 17.00 -4.98 -6.67
C ALA A 310 16.18 -3.69 -6.49
N PHE A 311 16.66 -2.71 -5.73
CA PHE A 311 15.98 -1.42 -5.59
C PHE A 311 15.92 -0.65 -6.91
N THR A 312 16.99 -0.66 -7.71
CA THR A 312 17.02 -0.02 -9.01
C THR A 312 15.93 -0.55 -9.94
N GLU A 313 15.71 -1.86 -9.95
CA GLU A 313 14.66 -2.48 -10.76
C GLU A 313 13.25 -2.26 -10.16
N ILE A 314 13.09 -2.33 -8.84
CA ILE A 314 11.80 -2.09 -8.17
C ILE A 314 11.28 -0.67 -8.45
N LYS A 315 12.16 0.33 -8.40
CA LYS A 315 11.79 1.73 -8.67
C LYS A 315 11.16 1.92 -10.05
N LYS A 316 11.43 1.05 -11.02
CA LYS A 316 10.83 1.13 -12.36
C LYS A 316 9.33 0.87 -12.34
N PHE A 317 8.82 0.05 -11.42
CA PHE A 317 7.38 -0.25 -11.32
C PHE A 317 6.54 0.96 -10.90
N THR A 318 7.14 1.96 -10.26
CA THR A 318 6.49 3.21 -9.85
C THR A 318 7.10 4.45 -10.48
N HIS A 319 7.99 4.28 -11.47
CA HIS A 319 8.77 5.37 -12.07
C HIS A 319 9.46 6.26 -11.02
N ASN A 320 10.12 5.66 -10.02
CA ASN A 320 10.72 6.35 -8.87
C ASN A 320 9.71 7.15 -8.03
N ASP A 321 8.46 6.68 -7.95
CA ASP A 321 7.35 7.40 -7.32
C ASP A 321 7.08 8.77 -7.97
N SER A 322 7.20 8.84 -9.30
CA SER A 322 6.95 10.06 -10.07
C SER A 322 5.99 9.82 -11.24
N TYR A 323 5.24 10.87 -11.60
CA TYR A 323 4.40 10.86 -12.79
C TYR A 323 5.27 10.94 -14.05
N VAL A 324 4.94 10.13 -15.05
CA VAL A 324 5.63 10.14 -16.35
C VAL A 324 5.18 11.37 -17.15
N LYS A 325 6.13 12.17 -17.60
CA LYS A 325 5.85 13.33 -18.45
C LYS A 325 5.30 12.91 -19.81
N LEU A 326 4.23 13.55 -20.23
CA LEU A 326 3.65 13.39 -21.57
C LEU A 326 4.06 14.58 -22.45
N PRO A 327 4.70 14.34 -23.62
CA PRO A 327 5.10 15.42 -24.52
C PRO A 327 3.92 16.33 -24.90
N GLY A 328 4.09 17.64 -24.73
CA GLY A 328 3.05 18.64 -25.03
C GLY A 328 2.02 18.87 -23.90
N PHE A 329 2.09 18.13 -22.80
CA PHE A 329 1.16 18.25 -21.67
C PHE A 329 1.87 18.59 -20.36
N LYS A 330 1.10 19.13 -19.41
CA LYS A 330 1.49 19.39 -18.02
C LYS A 330 0.78 18.42 -17.10
N THR A 331 1.49 17.91 -16.09
CA THR A 331 0.91 17.07 -15.05
C THR A 331 0.23 17.95 -14.01
N MET A 332 -1.10 17.88 -13.94
CA MET A 332 -1.89 18.56 -12.91
C MET A 332 -2.38 17.54 -11.88
N SER A 333 -2.24 17.88 -10.59
CA SER A 333 -2.91 17.19 -9.50
C SER A 333 -3.78 18.18 -8.72
N SER A 334 -4.90 17.72 -8.18
CA SER A 334 -5.90 18.57 -7.53
C SER A 334 -6.29 17.99 -6.18
N HIS A 335 -6.82 18.86 -5.30
CA HIS A 335 -7.42 18.52 -4.01
C HIS A 335 -6.37 18.21 -2.93
N PHE A 336 -5.62 19.23 -2.52
CA PHE A 336 -4.67 19.13 -1.41
C PHE A 336 -4.99 20.15 -0.32
N HIS A 337 -4.93 19.66 0.92
CA HIS A 337 -5.05 20.44 2.15
C HIS A 337 -3.69 20.48 2.84
N ASN A 338 -2.83 21.42 2.48
CA ASN A 338 -1.53 21.56 3.14
C ASN A 338 -1.66 22.24 4.51
N GLU A 339 -2.76 22.97 4.73
CA GLU A 339 -3.06 23.76 5.94
C GLU A 339 -1.94 24.74 6.31
N PHE A 340 -1.05 25.06 5.36
CA PHE A 340 0.15 25.84 5.59
C PHE A 340 -0.18 27.29 5.92
N VAL A 341 -1.22 27.85 5.28
CA VAL A 341 -1.73 29.19 5.57
C VAL A 341 -2.09 29.30 7.06
N MET A 342 -2.86 28.35 7.58
CA MET A 342 -3.30 28.39 8.98
C MET A 342 -2.19 28.02 9.96
N LYS A 343 -1.42 26.98 9.67
CA LYS A 343 -0.41 26.43 10.60
C LYS A 343 0.88 27.23 10.68
N VAL A 344 1.19 28.05 9.65
CA VAL A 344 2.44 28.80 9.54
C VAL A 344 2.18 30.30 9.44
N MET A 345 1.49 30.75 8.37
CA MET A 345 1.34 32.19 8.09
C MET A 345 0.46 32.90 9.11
N MET A 346 -0.77 32.41 9.31
CA MET A 346 -1.71 32.96 10.29
C MET A 346 -1.25 32.74 11.74
N ALA A 347 -0.44 31.70 11.97
CA ALA A 347 0.20 31.45 13.25
C ALA A 347 1.48 32.28 13.50
N ASN A 348 1.84 33.16 12.56
CA ASN A 348 3.04 34.01 12.60
C ASN A 348 4.33 33.23 12.91
N LYS A 349 4.48 32.05 12.30
CA LYS A 349 5.70 31.24 12.40
C LYS A 349 6.68 31.63 11.30
N GLU A 350 7.94 31.27 11.50
CA GLU A 350 8.98 31.44 10.49
C GLU A 350 8.62 30.68 9.21
N MET A 351 8.73 31.38 8.09
CA MET A 351 8.43 30.85 6.77
C MET A 351 9.68 30.13 6.23
N PRO A 352 9.62 28.82 5.93
CA PRO A 352 10.74 28.14 5.30
C PRO A 352 11.00 28.70 3.90
N GLU A 353 12.26 28.66 3.47
CA GLU A 353 12.65 29.03 2.10
C GLU A 353 11.88 28.17 1.08
N VAL A 354 11.81 26.86 1.31
CA VAL A 354 10.99 25.93 0.52
C VAL A 354 10.27 24.96 1.47
N PRO A 355 8.92 25.03 1.58
CA PRO A 355 8.11 24.09 2.32
C PRO A 355 8.27 22.66 1.81
N ASP A 356 8.11 21.66 2.68
CA ASP A 356 8.30 20.27 2.31
C ASP A 356 7.28 19.79 1.27
N PHE A 357 6.02 20.26 1.32
CA PHE A 357 5.01 19.91 0.32
C PHE A 357 5.42 20.34 -1.10
N VAL A 358 6.07 21.50 -1.25
CA VAL A 358 6.58 22.01 -2.52
C VAL A 358 7.68 21.07 -3.06
N LYS A 359 8.59 20.63 -2.20
CA LYS A 359 9.64 19.66 -2.56
C LYS A 359 9.02 18.34 -3.01
N VAL A 360 8.00 17.85 -2.30
CA VAL A 360 7.29 16.62 -2.63
C VAL A 360 6.62 16.72 -4.00
N PHE A 361 5.89 17.79 -4.29
CA PHE A 361 5.24 17.97 -5.60
C PHE A 361 6.24 18.03 -6.75
N LYS A 362 7.35 18.77 -6.59
CA LYS A 362 8.41 18.83 -7.60
C LYS A 362 9.07 17.46 -7.81
N ASN A 363 9.37 16.75 -6.73
CA ASN A 363 10.02 15.43 -6.79
C ASN A 363 9.13 14.34 -7.40
N THR A 364 7.80 14.50 -7.32
CA THR A 364 6.83 13.57 -7.92
C THR A 364 6.51 13.90 -9.38
N GLY A 365 7.11 14.97 -9.94
CA GLY A 365 6.92 15.35 -11.34
C GLY A 365 5.59 16.03 -11.64
N ILE A 366 4.94 16.60 -10.61
CA ILE A 366 3.74 17.43 -10.79
C ILE A 366 4.16 18.83 -11.22
N ASP A 367 3.54 19.35 -12.29
CA ASP A 367 3.78 20.71 -12.78
C ASP A 367 2.78 21.72 -12.20
N ILE A 368 1.53 21.28 -11.93
CA ILE A 368 0.44 22.14 -11.47
C ILE A 368 -0.27 21.46 -10.29
N VAL A 369 -0.43 22.19 -9.18
CA VAL A 369 -1.19 21.71 -8.02
C VAL A 369 -2.35 22.66 -7.76
N HIS A 370 -3.56 22.14 -7.81
CA HIS A 370 -4.75 22.85 -7.34
C HIS A 370 -5.02 22.49 -5.87
N LEU A 371 -4.95 23.51 -5.02
CA LEU A 371 -5.22 23.40 -3.59
C LEU A 371 -6.73 23.39 -3.32
N GLY A 372 -7.14 22.77 -2.22
CA GLY A 372 -8.52 22.77 -1.74
C GLY A 372 -8.63 23.35 -0.34
N GLU A 373 -7.81 24.36 0.00
CA GLU A 373 -7.63 24.83 1.39
C GLU A 373 -8.92 25.27 2.09
N PHE A 374 -8.80 25.47 3.41
CA PHE A 374 -9.88 25.93 4.29
C PHE A 374 -11.02 24.92 4.51
N HIS A 375 -10.77 23.65 4.22
CA HIS A 375 -11.68 22.57 4.60
C HIS A 375 -11.64 22.34 6.12
N TYR A 376 -12.75 22.61 6.80
CA TYR A 376 -12.91 22.56 8.26
C TYR A 376 -11.88 23.39 9.07
N THR A 377 -11.16 24.30 8.42
CA THR A 377 -10.20 25.23 9.01
C THR A 377 -10.57 26.67 8.61
N ALA A 378 -9.84 27.67 9.13
CA ALA A 378 -10.07 29.09 8.81
C ALA A 378 -11.49 29.59 9.15
N HIS A 379 -11.93 30.70 8.53
CA HIS A 379 -13.18 31.38 8.86
C HIS A 379 -14.04 31.68 7.62
N PRO A 380 -14.54 30.67 6.88
CA PRO A 380 -15.26 30.87 5.61
C PRO A 380 -16.46 31.82 5.70
N GLN A 381 -17.17 31.82 6.84
CA GLN A 381 -18.33 32.69 7.10
C GLN A 381 -17.97 34.04 7.76
N GLY A 382 -16.69 34.29 8.02
CA GLY A 382 -16.18 35.50 8.67
C GLY A 382 -15.78 35.33 10.14
N PRO A 383 -15.37 36.42 10.82
CA PRO A 383 -15.53 37.84 10.44
C PRO A 383 -14.90 38.22 9.10
N THR A 384 -15.53 39.14 8.35
CA THR A 384 -15.15 39.51 6.98
C THR A 384 -13.65 39.81 6.84
N GLU A 385 -13.10 40.71 7.65
CA GLU A 385 -11.67 41.08 7.53
C GLU A 385 -10.73 39.90 7.75
N LEU A 386 -11.05 39.02 8.70
CA LEU A 386 -10.24 37.85 8.98
C LEU A 386 -10.27 36.88 7.80
N ARG A 387 -11.45 36.64 7.23
CA ARG A 387 -11.62 35.79 6.06
C ARG A 387 -10.88 36.33 4.83
N LEU A 388 -10.96 37.64 4.60
CA LEU A 388 -10.28 38.28 3.49
C LEU A 388 -8.75 38.23 3.67
N LEU A 389 -8.27 38.34 4.91
CA LEU A 389 -6.85 38.14 5.22
C LEU A 389 -6.40 36.71 4.93
N GLU A 390 -7.18 35.69 5.29
CA GLU A 390 -6.88 34.28 5.01
C GLU A 390 -6.75 34.01 3.50
N LEU A 391 -7.67 34.53 2.70
CA LEU A 391 -7.59 34.44 1.24
C LEU A 391 -6.35 35.15 0.68
N LYS A 392 -6.03 36.35 1.19
CA LYS A 392 -4.81 37.06 0.82
C LYS A 392 -3.57 36.20 1.12
N MET A 393 -3.50 35.59 2.30
CA MET A 393 -2.38 34.71 2.67
C MET A 393 -2.29 33.49 1.74
N LEU A 394 -3.42 32.89 1.34
CA LEU A 394 -3.44 31.80 0.36
C LEU A 394 -2.85 32.24 -0.99
N PHE A 395 -3.28 33.39 -1.51
CA PHE A 395 -2.77 33.92 -2.78
C PHE A 395 -1.27 34.24 -2.70
N GLU A 396 -0.83 34.89 -1.62
CA GLU A 396 0.59 35.21 -1.39
C GLU A 396 1.45 33.95 -1.24
N MET A 397 0.95 32.91 -0.56
CA MET A 397 1.62 31.62 -0.46
C MET A 397 1.78 30.96 -1.83
N CYS A 398 0.69 30.88 -2.61
CA CYS A 398 0.69 30.30 -3.95
C CYS A 398 1.67 31.05 -4.87
N ASN A 399 1.65 32.38 -4.86
CA ASN A 399 2.58 33.20 -5.63
C ASN A 399 4.05 33.00 -5.19
N LYS A 400 4.31 33.03 -3.88
CA LYS A 400 5.68 32.88 -3.31
C LYS A 400 6.32 31.54 -3.66
N TYR A 401 5.55 30.47 -3.67
CA TYR A 401 6.07 29.11 -3.84
C TYR A 401 5.81 28.50 -5.23
N SER A 402 5.24 29.28 -6.16
CA SER A 402 5.22 28.94 -7.58
C SER A 402 6.51 29.41 -8.27
N ASP A 403 6.96 28.65 -9.28
CA ASP A 403 8.10 28.99 -10.12
C ASP A 403 7.95 28.40 -11.53
N ASP A 404 9.03 28.41 -12.31
CA ASP A 404 9.06 27.86 -13.68
C ASP A 404 8.81 26.34 -13.74
N LYS A 405 8.86 25.64 -12.60
CA LYS A 405 8.72 24.19 -12.49
C LYS A 405 7.43 23.75 -11.79
N LEU A 406 6.84 24.59 -10.95
CA LEU A 406 5.62 24.28 -10.21
C LEU A 406 4.68 25.49 -10.17
N LEU A 407 3.43 25.30 -10.54
CA LEU A 407 2.35 26.26 -10.35
C LEU A 407 1.42 25.79 -9.23
N LEU A 408 1.28 26.60 -8.18
CA LEU A 408 0.24 26.42 -7.16
C LEU A 408 -0.97 27.26 -7.54
N LEU A 409 -2.10 26.60 -7.77
CA LEU A 409 -3.38 27.25 -8.01
C LEU A 409 -4.15 27.33 -6.68
N PRO A 410 -4.54 28.55 -6.25
CA PRO A 410 -5.36 28.71 -5.07
C PRO A 410 -6.77 28.19 -5.35
N GLY A 411 -7.30 27.42 -4.40
CA GLY A 411 -8.65 26.86 -4.46
C GLY A 411 -9.09 26.43 -3.08
N GLU A 412 -10.38 26.14 -2.96
CA GLU A 412 -11.05 25.79 -1.71
C GLU A 412 -11.94 24.56 -1.89
N GLU A 413 -12.28 23.90 -0.78
CA GLU A 413 -13.29 22.85 -0.73
C GLU A 413 -14.56 23.30 0.04
N PRO A 414 -15.41 24.17 -0.54
CA PRO A 414 -16.67 24.59 0.09
C PRO A 414 -17.71 23.47 0.16
N ASN A 415 -18.38 23.37 1.30
CA ASN A 415 -19.40 22.35 1.60
C ASN A 415 -20.83 22.92 1.73
N GLU A 416 -20.99 24.24 1.61
CA GLU A 416 -22.15 24.97 2.11
C GLU A 416 -23.27 25.17 1.08
N PHE A 417 -22.98 25.08 -0.23
CA PHE A 417 -23.88 25.61 -1.26
C PHE A 417 -24.63 24.54 -2.06
N PHE A 418 -23.92 23.56 -2.60
CA PHE A 418 -24.49 22.61 -3.57
C PHE A 418 -24.79 21.23 -2.99
N GLY A 419 -24.56 21.03 -1.69
CA GLY A 419 -24.67 19.73 -1.02
C GLY A 419 -23.47 18.82 -1.34
N GLY A 420 -22.99 18.09 -0.31
CA GLY A 420 -21.74 17.36 -0.41
C GLY A 420 -20.53 18.29 -0.44
N HIS A 421 -19.38 17.77 -0.86
CA HIS A 421 -18.13 18.53 -0.95
C HIS A 421 -17.83 18.93 -2.39
N TRP A 422 -17.50 20.19 -2.60
CA TRP A 422 -17.17 20.76 -3.90
C TRP A 422 -15.80 21.39 -3.86
N LEU A 423 -15.10 21.34 -4.97
CA LEU A 423 -13.87 22.10 -5.21
C LEU A 423 -14.20 23.28 -6.11
N ASN A 424 -13.53 24.40 -5.89
CA ASN A 424 -13.56 25.53 -6.81
C ASN A 424 -12.21 26.22 -6.93
N PHE A 425 -11.96 26.79 -8.10
CA PHE A 425 -10.93 27.81 -8.28
C PHE A 425 -11.34 28.85 -9.32
N PHE A 426 -10.63 29.96 -9.30
CA PHE A 426 -10.83 31.10 -10.18
C PHE A 426 -9.56 31.35 -11.00
N PRO A 427 -9.68 31.88 -12.23
CA PRO A 427 -8.53 32.20 -13.08
C PRO A 427 -7.68 33.39 -12.58
N LYS A 428 -8.09 34.03 -11.48
CA LYS A 428 -7.43 35.14 -10.80
C LYS A 428 -7.79 35.15 -9.32
N GLU A 429 -7.16 36.03 -8.55
CA GLU A 429 -7.48 36.27 -7.15
C GLU A 429 -8.92 36.77 -7.00
N VAL A 430 -9.73 36.05 -6.21
CA VAL A 430 -11.13 36.38 -5.95
C VAL A 430 -11.37 36.35 -4.44
N TYR A 431 -11.77 37.50 -3.91
CA TYR A 431 -12.06 37.67 -2.50
C TYR A 431 -13.54 37.43 -2.21
N TRP A 432 -13.84 36.50 -1.32
CA TRP A 432 -15.21 36.11 -1.05
C TRP A 432 -15.43 35.57 0.36
N VAL A 433 -16.64 35.80 0.87
CA VAL A 433 -17.10 35.39 2.19
C VAL A 433 -18.37 34.56 2.02
N MET A 434 -18.41 33.38 2.64
CA MET A 434 -19.54 32.45 2.60
C MET A 434 -20.69 32.89 3.54
N SER A 435 -20.93 34.18 3.61
CA SER A 435 -21.98 34.78 4.42
C SER A 435 -22.49 36.05 3.76
N ARG A 436 -23.80 36.06 3.47
CA ARG A 436 -24.52 37.23 2.98
C ARG A 436 -25.72 37.51 3.87
N LYS A 437 -25.60 38.53 4.72
CA LYS A 437 -26.69 38.99 5.61
C LYS A 437 -27.70 39.83 4.83
N ASN A 438 -28.91 39.97 5.38
CA ASN A 438 -29.93 40.87 4.83
C ASN A 438 -29.38 42.29 4.66
N GLY A 439 -29.64 42.90 3.50
CA GLY A 439 -29.15 44.23 3.15
C GLY A 439 -27.70 44.29 2.66
N VAL A 440 -26.93 43.19 2.73
CA VAL A 440 -25.57 43.12 2.17
C VAL A 440 -25.65 42.75 0.68
N PRO A 441 -25.05 43.56 -0.23
CA PRO A 441 -25.04 43.23 -1.65
C PRO A 441 -24.16 42.00 -1.93
N LEU A 442 -24.44 41.29 -3.04
CA LEU A 442 -23.60 40.18 -3.49
C LEU A 442 -22.16 40.62 -3.76
N VAL A 443 -21.99 41.83 -4.32
CA VAL A 443 -20.72 42.40 -4.72
C VAL A 443 -20.52 43.73 -4.00
N GLN A 444 -19.33 43.95 -3.45
CA GLN A 444 -18.92 45.19 -2.81
C GLN A 444 -17.48 45.53 -3.20
N ASN A 445 -17.13 46.82 -3.22
CA ASN A 445 -15.73 47.25 -3.31
C ASN A 445 -15.15 47.48 -1.90
N HIS A 446 -14.11 46.74 -1.55
CA HIS A 446 -13.34 46.87 -0.33
C HIS A 446 -12.11 47.76 -0.56
N PRO A 447 -11.78 48.68 0.37
CA PRO A 447 -10.65 49.61 0.18
C PRO A 447 -9.29 48.91 0.02
N VAL A 448 -9.11 47.71 0.58
CA VAL A 448 -7.85 46.96 0.54
C VAL A 448 -7.84 45.86 -0.53
N TYR A 449 -8.95 45.15 -0.71
CA TYR A 449 -9.02 43.91 -1.50
C TYR A 449 -9.73 44.12 -2.86
N GLY A 450 -10.20 45.34 -3.13
CA GLY A 450 -10.99 45.64 -4.32
C GLY A 450 -12.33 44.91 -4.29
N LYS A 451 -12.71 44.28 -5.41
CA LYS A 451 -13.99 43.59 -5.55
C LYS A 451 -14.06 42.37 -4.63
N ILE A 452 -15.03 42.36 -3.71
CA ILE A 452 -15.33 41.24 -2.82
C ILE A 452 -16.75 40.71 -3.03
N TYR A 453 -16.97 39.46 -2.67
CA TYR A 453 -18.25 38.78 -2.78
C TYR A 453 -18.79 38.28 -1.44
N HIS A 454 -20.08 38.48 -1.21
CA HIS A 454 -20.82 37.89 -0.10
C HIS A 454 -21.78 36.83 -0.65
N VAL A 455 -21.49 35.56 -0.41
CA VAL A 455 -22.24 34.42 -0.96
C VAL A 455 -23.10 33.81 0.14
N GLY A 456 -24.43 33.84 -0.02
CA GLY A 456 -25.37 33.33 0.99
C GLY A 456 -26.06 32.01 0.65
N ASN A 457 -26.07 31.61 -0.63
CA ASN A 457 -26.81 30.44 -1.11
C ASN A 457 -26.21 29.94 -2.45
N LYS A 458 -26.80 28.85 -2.97
CA LYS A 458 -26.38 28.22 -4.23
C LYS A 458 -26.52 29.13 -5.46
N GLU A 459 -27.54 30.00 -5.49
CA GLU A 459 -27.74 30.94 -6.58
C GLU A 459 -26.65 32.02 -6.60
N ASP A 460 -26.26 32.52 -5.43
CA ASP A 460 -25.16 33.46 -5.28
C ASP A 460 -23.81 32.83 -5.63
N MET A 461 -23.60 31.56 -5.27
CA MET A 461 -22.37 30.82 -5.61
C MET A 461 -22.25 30.61 -7.13
N LEU A 462 -23.35 30.24 -7.80
CA LEU A 462 -23.38 30.13 -9.25
C LEU A 462 -23.05 31.48 -9.91
N LYS A 463 -23.65 32.57 -9.44
CA LYS A 463 -23.35 33.92 -9.95
C LYS A 463 -21.89 34.29 -9.77
N LEU A 464 -21.29 33.99 -8.62
CA LEU A 464 -19.86 34.21 -8.39
C LEU A 464 -19.02 33.46 -9.44
N LEU A 465 -19.29 32.17 -9.66
CA LEU A 465 -18.58 31.36 -10.65
C LEU A 465 -18.73 31.94 -12.06
N GLU A 466 -19.95 32.34 -12.46
CA GLU A 466 -20.20 32.96 -13.78
C GLU A 466 -19.48 34.32 -13.93
N MET A 467 -19.55 35.18 -12.91
CA MET A 467 -18.96 36.53 -12.94
C MET A 467 -17.43 36.53 -12.96
N GLU A 468 -16.81 35.50 -12.38
CA GLU A 468 -15.35 35.39 -12.31
C GLU A 468 -14.76 34.29 -13.22
N ALA A 469 -15.59 33.69 -14.08
CA ALA A 469 -15.21 32.55 -14.93
C ALA A 469 -14.56 31.40 -14.12
N GLY A 470 -15.09 31.15 -12.93
CA GLY A 470 -14.64 30.09 -12.03
C GLY A 470 -15.08 28.70 -12.49
N LEU A 471 -14.32 27.70 -12.05
CA LEU A 471 -14.67 26.29 -12.23
C LEU A 471 -15.05 25.69 -10.87
N ALA A 472 -16.04 24.81 -10.87
CA ALA A 472 -16.43 24.04 -9.71
C ALA A 472 -16.84 22.61 -10.08
N TRP A 473 -16.48 21.64 -9.25
CA TRP A 473 -16.85 20.23 -9.43
C TRP A 473 -16.92 19.51 -8.07
N THR A 474 -17.60 18.37 -8.02
CA THR A 474 -17.68 17.56 -6.79
C THR A 474 -16.31 17.01 -6.41
N ALA A 475 -15.89 17.21 -5.16
CA ALA A 475 -14.54 16.87 -4.70
C ALA A 475 -14.31 15.35 -4.68
N HIS A 476 -15.26 14.62 -4.10
CA HIS A 476 -15.29 13.16 -4.11
C HIS A 476 -16.75 12.70 -4.27
N SER A 477 -17.23 12.61 -5.52
CA SER A 477 -18.58 12.13 -5.81
C SER A 477 -18.76 10.71 -5.26
N ARG A 478 -19.61 10.56 -4.26
CA ARG A 478 -20.01 9.25 -3.73
C ARG A 478 -21.39 8.92 -4.29
N THR A 479 -21.58 7.65 -4.67
CA THR A 479 -22.82 7.10 -5.22
C THR A 479 -23.85 6.81 -4.14
#